data_AF-A0A3Q3BAF5-F1
#
_entry.id   AF-A0A3Q3BAF5-F1
#
_cell.length_a   1.000
_cell.length_b   1.000
_cell.length_c   1.000
_cell.angle_alpha   90.00
_cell.angle_beta   90.00
_cell.angle_gamma   90.00
#
_symmetry.space_group_name_H-M   'P 1'
#
loop_
_entity.id
_entity.type
_entity.pdbx_description
1 polymer ?
#
loop_
_entity_poly.entity_id
_entity_poly.type
_entity_poly.pdbx_seq_one_letter_code
_entity_poly.pdbx_strand_id
1 'polypeptide(L)'
;MSPEDCLNCEGEDYRGHRNTTERGYICQRWDSQEPHRHDYSPTEISLTYSHNWENYCRNADGRYRPWCYTTSSSKEWDYCYIPLCSKKIHFIVLFFVFFILLKLYNFYTHFHRCE
;
A
#
# COMPACT_ATOMS: atom_id res chain seq x y z
N MET A 1 -4.62 1.24 12.33
CA MET A 1 -3.82 0.71 11.21
C MET A 1 -2.37 0.89 11.59
N SER A 2 -1.58 -0.18 11.65
CA SER A 2 -0.16 -0.07 12.01
C SER A 2 0.56 0.78 10.96
N PRO A 3 1.60 1.56 11.31
CA PRO A 3 2.40 2.30 10.33
C PRO A 3 2.96 1.42 9.21
N GLU A 4 3.14 0.13 9.47
CA GLU A 4 3.69 -0.87 8.55
C GLU A 4 2.61 -1.51 7.65
N ASP A 5 1.32 -1.28 7.93
CA ASP A 5 0.18 -1.89 7.21
C ASP A 5 -0.35 -1.03 6.04
N CYS A 6 0.38 0.02 5.68
CA CYS A 6 -0.01 0.95 4.62
C CYS A 6 1.15 1.26 3.66
N LEU A 7 0.82 1.77 2.47
CA LEU A 7 1.81 2.10 1.45
C LEU A 7 2.22 3.58 1.52
N ASN A 8 3.53 3.81 1.43
CA ASN A 8 4.07 5.06 0.92
C ASN A 8 4.39 4.86 -0.57
N CYS A 9 4.05 5.83 -1.42
CA CYS A 9 4.29 5.77 -2.86
C CYS A 9 3.84 4.42 -3.47
N GLU A 10 4.74 3.71 -4.16
CA GLU A 10 4.48 2.41 -4.80
C GLU A 10 4.79 1.20 -3.89
N GLY A 11 5.20 1.42 -2.63
CA GLY A 11 5.35 0.36 -1.64
C GLY A 11 6.64 -0.44 -1.70
N GLU A 12 7.73 0.09 -2.25
CA GLU A 12 9.07 -0.52 -2.18
C GLU A 12 9.55 -0.69 -0.73
N ASP A 13 9.17 0.25 0.14
CA ASP A 13 9.45 0.27 1.57
C ASP A 13 8.40 -0.50 2.40
N TYR A 14 7.40 -1.10 1.77
CA TYR A 14 6.36 -1.83 2.49
C TYR A 14 6.95 -3.03 3.24
N ARG A 15 6.70 -3.10 4.56
CA ARG A 15 7.17 -4.17 5.45
C ARG A 15 6.04 -4.85 6.23
N GLY A 16 4.79 -4.56 5.90
CA GLY A 16 3.64 -5.21 6.53
C GLY A 16 3.49 -6.68 6.14
N HIS A 17 2.47 -7.30 6.74
CA HIS A 17 2.27 -8.76 6.76
C HIS A 17 1.09 -9.22 5.90
N ARG A 18 0.61 -8.38 4.97
CA ARG A 18 -0.44 -8.78 4.01
C ARG A 18 0.09 -9.93 3.15
N ASN A 19 -0.64 -11.05 3.08
CA ASN A 19 -0.26 -12.23 2.29
C ASN A 19 -1.41 -12.76 1.42
N THR A 20 -2.36 -11.88 1.10
CA THR A 20 -3.50 -12.20 0.24
C THR A 20 -3.66 -11.08 -0.79
N THR A 21 -3.85 -11.48 -2.04
CA THR A 21 -4.00 -10.56 -3.18
C THR A 21 -5.35 -9.84 -3.13
N GLU A 22 -5.50 -8.79 -3.94
CA GLU A 22 -6.77 -8.05 -4.08
C GLU A 22 -7.94 -8.96 -4.47
N ARG A 23 -7.67 -10.00 -5.27
CA ARG A 23 -8.66 -10.99 -5.70
C ARG A 23 -8.80 -12.19 -4.77
N GLY A 24 -8.14 -12.19 -3.62
CA GLY A 24 -8.28 -13.24 -2.61
C GLY A 24 -7.38 -14.46 -2.78
N TYR A 25 -6.40 -14.42 -3.69
CA TYR A 25 -5.41 -15.51 -3.79
C TYR A 25 -4.42 -15.45 -2.63
N ILE A 26 -4.10 -16.61 -2.05
CA ILE A 26 -3.07 -16.72 -1.01
C ILE A 26 -1.71 -16.58 -1.68
N CYS A 27 -0.82 -15.81 -1.07
CA CYS A 27 0.55 -15.64 -1.55
C CYS A 27 1.39 -16.90 -1.31
N GLN A 28 2.15 -17.30 -2.32
CA GLN A 28 3.25 -18.26 -2.24
C GLN A 28 4.41 -17.62 -1.44
N ARG A 29 5.15 -18.44 -0.68
CA ARG A 29 6.36 -17.97 0.01
C ARG A 29 7.45 -17.61 -1.01
N TRP A 30 8.15 -16.50 -0.78
CA TRP A 30 9.20 -16.02 -1.68
C TRP A 30 10.42 -16.95 -1.75
N ASP A 31 10.62 -17.82 -0.77
CA ASP A 31 11.65 -18.86 -0.77
C ASP A 31 11.18 -20.21 -1.35
N SER A 32 9.89 -20.33 -1.70
CA SER A 32 9.31 -21.51 -2.36
C SER A 32 9.53 -21.44 -3.88
N GLN A 33 9.58 -22.59 -4.54
CA GLN A 33 9.57 -22.71 -6.00
C GLN A 33 8.29 -23.39 -6.53
N GLU A 34 7.32 -23.60 -5.65
CA GLU A 34 6.06 -24.26 -5.94
C GLU A 34 4.89 -23.40 -5.41
N PRO A 35 3.76 -23.30 -6.16
CA PRO A 35 3.56 -23.87 -7.51
C PRO A 35 4.27 -23.11 -8.65
N HIS A 36 4.73 -21.88 -8.41
CA HIS A 36 5.35 -21.06 -9.45
C HIS A 36 6.84 -20.91 -9.21
N ARG A 37 7.65 -21.26 -10.22
CA ARG A 37 9.11 -21.07 -10.17
C ARG A 37 9.45 -19.62 -10.46
N HIS A 38 10.45 -19.10 -9.76
CA HIS A 38 10.87 -17.71 -9.90
C HIS A 38 12.29 -17.45 -9.37
N ASP A 39 12.87 -16.34 -9.81
CA ASP A 39 14.28 -15.98 -9.53
C ASP A 39 14.54 -15.60 -8.06
N TYR A 40 13.50 -15.37 -7.26
CA TYR A 40 13.61 -15.09 -5.82
C TYR A 40 13.93 -16.33 -4.96
N SER A 41 14.20 -17.48 -5.59
CA SER A 41 14.66 -18.71 -4.93
C SER A 41 15.84 -18.47 -3.97
N PRO A 42 16.04 -19.29 -2.94
CA PRO A 42 17.12 -19.15 -1.96
C PRO A 42 18.51 -19.42 -2.59
N THR A 43 19.01 -18.44 -3.34
CA THR A 43 20.43 -18.27 -3.69
C THR A 43 21.06 -17.26 -2.74
N GLU A 44 22.38 -17.28 -2.51
CA GLU A 44 23.03 -16.39 -1.52
C GLU A 44 22.66 -14.89 -1.67
N ILE A 45 22.49 -14.42 -2.91
CA ILE A 45 22.11 -13.03 -3.21
C ILE A 45 20.63 -12.79 -2.87
N SER A 46 19.75 -13.73 -3.20
CA SER A 46 18.31 -13.63 -2.96
C SER A 46 17.96 -13.77 -1.47
N LEU A 47 18.68 -14.63 -0.74
CA LEU A 47 18.48 -14.90 0.69
C LEU A 47 18.55 -13.63 1.55
N THR A 48 19.39 -12.66 1.17
CA THR A 48 19.50 -11.39 1.91
C THR A 48 18.22 -10.56 1.84
N TYR A 49 17.48 -10.66 0.74
CA TYR A 49 16.27 -9.88 0.50
C TYR A 49 14.99 -10.68 0.81
N SER A 50 14.84 -11.90 0.28
CA SER A 50 13.57 -12.64 0.31
C SER A 50 13.33 -13.49 1.56
N HIS A 51 14.37 -13.91 2.27
CA HIS A 51 14.23 -14.86 3.40
C HIS A 51 13.32 -14.33 4.52
N ASN A 52 13.38 -13.03 4.79
CA ASN A 52 12.57 -12.41 5.85
C ASN A 52 11.20 -11.91 5.36
N TRP A 53 10.85 -12.15 4.09
CA TRP A 53 9.59 -11.71 3.52
C TRP A 53 8.48 -12.75 3.64
N GLU A 54 8.79 -13.99 4.01
CA GLU A 54 7.82 -15.08 4.13
C GLU A 54 6.96 -15.20 2.86
N ASN A 55 5.64 -15.06 2.97
CA ASN A 55 4.71 -14.91 1.84
C ASN A 55 4.03 -13.54 1.81
N TYR A 56 4.64 -12.51 2.39
CA TYR A 56 4.04 -11.19 2.44
C TYR A 56 4.21 -10.46 1.11
N CYS A 57 3.23 -9.64 0.74
CA CYS A 57 3.27 -8.82 -0.46
C CYS A 57 4.48 -7.89 -0.46
N ARG A 58 5.21 -7.81 -1.58
CA ARG A 58 6.39 -6.95 -1.74
C ARG A 58 6.39 -6.30 -3.10
N ASN A 59 7.11 -5.19 -3.22
CA ASN A 59 7.40 -4.57 -4.49
C ASN A 59 8.91 -4.66 -4.73
N ALA A 60 9.37 -5.82 -5.16
CA ALA A 60 10.80 -6.13 -5.26
C ALA A 60 11.44 -5.69 -6.60
N ASP A 61 10.61 -5.40 -7.61
CA ASP A 61 11.03 -5.13 -8.99
C ASP A 61 10.53 -3.77 -9.51
N GLY A 62 10.11 -2.86 -8.62
CA GLY A 62 9.69 -1.50 -8.99
C GLY A 62 8.39 -1.45 -9.79
N ARG A 63 7.47 -2.39 -9.53
CA ARG A 63 6.12 -2.36 -10.12
C ARG A 63 5.27 -1.27 -9.48
N TYR A 64 4.09 -1.05 -10.06
CA TYR A 64 3.14 -0.04 -9.60
C TYR A 64 2.68 -0.21 -8.14
N ARG A 65 2.60 -1.44 -7.63
CA ARG A 65 2.13 -1.78 -6.27
C ARG A 65 2.74 -3.10 -5.79
N PRO A 66 2.75 -3.37 -4.47
CA PRO A 66 3.16 -4.67 -3.97
C PRO A 66 2.31 -5.82 -4.52
N TRP A 67 2.97 -6.93 -4.76
CA TRP A 67 2.43 -8.13 -5.38
C TRP A 67 3.02 -9.37 -4.71
N CYS A 68 2.54 -10.53 -5.10
CA CYS A 68 3.14 -11.81 -4.74
C CYS A 68 2.83 -12.86 -5.81
N TYR A 69 3.65 -13.91 -5.89
CA TYR A 69 3.26 -15.16 -6.52
C TYR A 69 2.09 -15.78 -5.75
N THR A 70 1.18 -16.49 -6.40
CA THR A 70 0.02 -17.07 -5.73
C THR A 70 0.13 -18.58 -5.55
N THR A 71 -0.58 -19.15 -4.58
CA THR A 71 -0.67 -20.61 -4.45
C THR A 71 -1.62 -21.26 -5.47
N SER A 72 -2.29 -20.48 -6.32
CA SER A 72 -3.17 -20.99 -7.36
C SER A 72 -2.41 -21.35 -8.62
N SER A 73 -2.61 -22.55 -9.15
CA SER A 73 -2.06 -22.97 -10.45
C SER A 73 -2.60 -22.15 -11.63
N SER A 74 -3.77 -21.51 -11.49
CA SER A 74 -4.40 -20.72 -12.56
C SER A 74 -3.92 -19.27 -12.63
N LYS A 75 -3.14 -18.82 -11.64
CA LYS A 75 -2.74 -17.42 -11.51
C LYS A 75 -1.33 -17.34 -10.92
N GLU A 76 -0.34 -17.08 -11.77
CA GLU A 76 1.07 -17.06 -11.36
C GLU A 76 1.36 -16.02 -10.27
N TRP A 77 0.90 -14.78 -10.47
CA TRP A 77 1.06 -13.68 -9.54
C TRP A 77 -0.16 -12.74 -9.59
N ASP A 78 -0.38 -11.96 -8.54
CA ASP A 78 -1.38 -10.91 -8.54
C ASP A 78 -1.02 -9.75 -7.59
N TYR A 79 -1.65 -8.59 -7.79
CA TYR A 79 -1.45 -7.43 -6.92
C TYR A 79 -2.13 -7.60 -5.57
N CYS A 80 -1.53 -7.01 -4.54
CA CYS A 80 -2.13 -6.92 -3.22
C CYS A 80 -2.85 -5.59 -3.02
N TYR A 81 -4.01 -5.66 -2.38
CA TYR A 81 -4.68 -4.47 -1.88
C TYR A 81 -4.07 -4.06 -0.53
N ILE A 82 -3.33 -2.96 -0.53
CA ILE A 82 -2.78 -2.35 0.68
C ILE A 82 -3.15 -0.85 0.63
N PRO A 83 -3.80 -0.31 1.65
CA PRO A 83 -4.23 1.08 1.66
C PRO A 83 -3.03 2.03 1.71
N LEU A 84 -3.15 3.21 1.09
CA LEU A 84 -2.16 4.26 1.24
C LEU A 84 -2.10 4.71 2.71
N CYS A 85 -0.90 5.03 3.18
CA CYS A 85 -0.74 5.62 4.49
C CYS A 85 -1.48 6.96 4.52
N SER A 86 -2.34 7.12 5.53
CA SER A 86 -3.02 8.40 5.74
C SER A 86 -2.00 9.43 6.20
N LYS A 87 -1.33 10.11 5.25
CA LYS A 87 -0.42 11.22 5.52
C LYS A 87 -0.88 12.47 4.78
N LYS A 88 -1.05 13.55 5.56
CA LYS A 88 -1.35 14.95 5.19
C LYS A 88 -2.60 15.27 4.35
N ILE A 89 -3.21 14.35 3.59
CA ILE A 89 -4.44 14.65 2.84
C ILE A 89 -5.55 15.10 3.80
N HIS A 90 -5.68 14.46 4.97
CA HIS A 90 -6.64 14.87 5.98
C HIS A 90 -6.37 16.30 6.49
N PHE A 91 -5.11 16.66 6.76
CA PHE A 91 -4.76 18.03 7.19
C PHE A 91 -4.95 19.06 6.07
N ILE A 92 -4.68 18.71 4.82
CA ILE A 92 -4.86 19.60 3.67
C ILE A 92 -6.36 19.83 3.41
N VAL A 93 -7.17 18.76 3.42
CA VAL A 93 -8.63 18.85 3.27
C VAL A 93 -9.24 19.62 4.43
N LEU A 94 -8.86 19.33 5.68
CA LEU A 94 -9.34 20.08 6.84
C LEU A 94 -8.91 21.55 6.80
N PHE A 95 -7.69 21.85 6.34
CA PHE A 95 -7.24 23.21 6.12
C PHE A 95 -8.09 23.91 5.06
N PHE A 96 -8.29 23.32 3.88
CA PHE A 96 -9.14 23.91 2.85
C PHE A 96 -10.60 24.08 3.29
N VAL A 97 -11.18 23.10 3.98
CA VAL A 97 -12.54 23.17 4.53
C VAL A 97 -12.64 24.28 5.57
N PHE A 98 -11.68 24.37 6.50
CA PHE A 98 -11.63 25.44 7.50
C PHE A 98 -11.49 26.82 6.85
N PHE A 99 -10.64 26.97 5.82
CA PHE A 99 -10.51 28.21 5.06
C PHE A 99 -11.80 28.59 4.31
N ILE A 100 -12.53 27.62 3.76
CA ILE A 100 -13.84 27.84 3.13
C ILE A 100 -14.85 28.28 4.18
N LEU A 101 -14.93 27.60 5.33
CA LEU A 101 -15.84 27.95 6.42
C LEU A 101 -15.53 29.35 6.99
N LEU A 102 -14.25 29.70 7.15
CA LEU A 102 -13.84 31.05 7.54
C LEU A 102 -14.23 32.10 6.51
N LYS A 103 -14.06 31.81 5.20
CA LYS A 103 -14.50 32.73 4.14
C LYS A 103 -16.02 32.90 4.13
N LEU A 104 -16.78 31.83 4.32
CA LEU A 104 -18.24 31.87 4.42
C LEU A 104 -18.70 32.63 5.66
N TYR A 105 -18.05 32.43 6.81
CA TYR A 105 -18.30 33.15 8.05
C TYR A 105 -17.99 34.65 7.93
N ASN A 106 -16.85 35.00 7.32
CA ASN A 106 -16.48 36.39 7.05
C ASN A 106 -17.44 37.04 6.03
N PHE A 107 -17.87 36.30 5.00
CA PHE A 107 -18.87 36.78 4.04
C PHE A 107 -20.23 37.01 4.70
N TYR A 108 -20.69 36.05 5.52
CA TYR A 108 -21.92 36.15 6.29
C TYR A 108 -21.90 37.34 7.26
N THR A 109 -20.82 37.51 8.03
CA THR A 109 -20.68 38.63 8.97
C THR A 109 -20.48 39.97 8.25
N HIS A 110 -19.87 40.00 7.07
CA HIS A 110 -19.79 41.22 6.25
C HIS A 110 -21.16 41.60 5.67
N PHE A 111 -21.96 40.63 5.23
CA PHE A 111 -23.32 40.86 4.73
C PHE A 111 -24.25 41.38 5.82
N HIS A 112 -24.14 40.86 7.04
CA HIS A 112 -24.90 41.32 8.21
C HIS A 112 -24.33 42.57 8.92
N ARG A 113 -23.32 43.23 8.34
CA ARG A 113 -22.81 44.54 8.80
C ARG A 113 -23.27 45.70 7.91
N CYS A 114 -24.09 45.40 6.91
CA CYS A 114 -24.82 46.36 6.10
C CYS A 114 -26.31 46.36 6.49
N GLU A 115 -26.60 46.52 7.78
CA GLU A 115 -27.86 47.04 8.33
C GLU A 115 -27.51 48.04 9.43
#